data_AF-G0NZD1-F1
#
_entry.id   AF-G0NZD1-F1
#
_cell.length_a   1.000
_cell.length_b   1.000
_cell.length_c   1.000
_cell.angle_alpha   90.00
_cell.angle_beta   90.00
_cell.angle_gamma   90.00
#
_symmetry.space_group_name_H-M   'P 1'
#
loop_
_entity.id
_entity.type
_entity.pdbx_description
1 polymer ?
#
loop_
_entity_poly.entity_id
_entity_poly.type
_entity_poly.pdbx_seq_one_letter_code
_entity_poly.pdbx_strand_id
1 'polypeptide(L)'
;MSEGGTMLVFFGLLILVFFVSSMIISLFRRAQSKRKACQLGDKSRFPQTPEWLANQIDLVKFLPSKDRNPFFEVYTKDVSPVFYAVHNGSNKRPTIKMMRKFLEEYLGFELKPKDLPDTTCIISIRKRNFKFGSRPGEFLPKHGWTENSYFIYQMVGDSRVLITFYIARGTSYVAGITVFIENPLEETVHYDMNLMKEMLLNEQDYWHKTNLKNEMMDLVKRKNDGIPMILTNNRYQEPTVWNYDLENKRFENLVNQNPEEYLLHEDQKTESRNLSLKFCEKRNEIMMISNKSGHSKHAIWNENSQKFELFQCDFCDLPEEAPPPSYSSLKRNW
;
A
#
# COMPACT_ATOMS: atom_id res chain seq x y z
N MET A 1 -63.91 34.28 -17.05
CA MET A 1 -62.52 33.89 -16.70
C MET A 1 -62.55 32.41 -16.40
N SER A 2 -61.79 31.59 -17.15
CA SER A 2 -62.03 30.14 -17.21
C SER A 2 -61.45 29.40 -16.00
N GLU A 3 -62.30 28.60 -15.34
CA GLU A 3 -61.93 27.67 -14.26
C GLU A 3 -60.83 26.67 -14.69
N GLY A 4 -60.72 26.41 -16.00
CA GLY A 4 -59.63 25.59 -16.57
C GLY A 4 -58.24 26.22 -16.44
N GLY A 5 -58.14 27.56 -16.46
CA GLY A 5 -56.85 28.25 -16.30
C GLY A 5 -56.31 28.16 -14.87
N THR A 6 -57.19 28.26 -13.87
CA THR A 6 -56.82 28.12 -12.45
C THR A 6 -56.44 26.70 -12.08
N MET A 7 -57.10 25.69 -12.68
CA MET A 7 -56.75 24.27 -12.45
C MET A 7 -55.37 23.94 -13.03
N LEU A 8 -55.03 24.41 -14.22
CA LEU A 8 -53.71 24.19 -14.84
C LEU A 8 -52.56 24.79 -14.01
N VAL A 9 -52.75 26.00 -13.46
CA VAL A 9 -51.76 26.64 -12.59
C VAL A 9 -51.57 25.85 -11.29
N PHE A 10 -52.65 25.34 -10.70
CA PHE A 10 -52.59 24.53 -9.48
C PHE A 10 -51.87 23.19 -9.71
N PHE A 11 -52.16 22.49 -10.81
CA PHE A 11 -51.43 21.27 -11.18
C PHE A 11 -49.94 21.53 -11.45
N GLY A 12 -49.61 22.64 -12.12
CA GLY A 12 -48.22 23.05 -12.32
C GLY A 12 -47.47 23.30 -11.01
N LEU A 13 -48.11 23.95 -10.04
CA LEU A 13 -47.56 24.18 -8.70
C LEU A 13 -47.34 22.86 -7.94
N LEU A 14 -48.29 21.92 -7.97
CA LEU A 14 -48.14 20.62 -7.32
C LEU A 14 -46.97 19.81 -7.90
N ILE A 15 -46.83 19.81 -9.23
CA ILE A 15 -45.71 19.15 -9.91
C ILE A 15 -44.38 19.78 -9.49
N LEU A 16 -44.32 21.11 -9.43
CA LEU A 16 -43.12 21.83 -9.00
C LEU A 16 -42.76 21.52 -7.54
N VAL A 17 -43.74 21.52 -6.63
CA VAL A 17 -43.54 21.12 -5.22
C VAL A 17 -43.06 19.68 -5.11
N PHE A 18 -43.59 18.75 -5.92
CA PHE A 18 -43.13 17.37 -5.96
C PHE A 18 -41.66 17.27 -6.39
N PHE A 19 -41.26 17.96 -7.46
CA PHE A 19 -39.85 17.96 -7.91
C PHE A 19 -38.91 18.61 -6.90
N VAL A 20 -39.29 19.74 -6.31
CA VAL A 20 -38.49 20.41 -5.26
C VAL A 20 -38.36 19.52 -4.03
N SER A 21 -39.46 18.91 -3.57
CA SER A 21 -39.43 18.02 -2.40
C SER A 21 -38.58 16.77 -2.64
N SER A 22 -38.70 16.14 -3.82
CA SER A 22 -37.84 15.03 -4.25
C SER A 22 -36.36 15.42 -4.29
N MET A 23 -36.03 16.61 -4.82
CA MET A 23 -34.66 17.12 -4.85
C MET A 23 -34.12 17.32 -3.43
N ILE A 24 -34.91 17.91 -2.52
CA ILE A 24 -34.53 18.11 -1.11
C ILE A 24 -34.30 16.77 -0.41
N ILE A 25 -35.19 15.79 -0.61
CA ILE A 25 -35.04 14.44 -0.03
C ILE A 25 -33.76 13.76 -0.55
N SER A 26 -33.47 13.89 -1.85
CA SER A 26 -32.25 13.35 -2.46
C SER A 26 -30.98 13.98 -1.87
N LEU A 27 -30.96 15.31 -1.72
CA LEU A 27 -29.85 16.03 -1.08
C LEU A 27 -29.69 15.63 0.39
N PHE A 28 -30.79 15.48 1.13
CA PHE A 28 -30.76 15.05 2.52
C PHE A 28 -30.21 13.62 2.65
N ARG A 29 -30.66 12.69 1.80
CA ARG A 29 -30.14 11.31 1.76
C ARG A 29 -28.64 11.28 1.46
N ARG A 30 -28.17 12.08 0.51
CA ARG A 30 -26.74 12.21 0.20
C ARG A 30 -25.93 12.77 1.37
N ALA A 31 -26.44 13.82 2.03
CA ALA A 31 -25.78 14.40 3.20
C ALA A 31 -25.72 13.40 4.36
N GLN A 32 -26.80 12.66 4.62
CA GLN A 32 -26.83 11.60 5.63
C GLN A 32 -25.86 10.48 5.29
N SER A 33 -25.80 10.04 4.03
CA SER A 33 -24.87 9.01 3.58
C SER A 33 -23.42 9.43 3.77
N LYS A 34 -23.09 10.69 3.46
CA LYS A 34 -21.74 11.23 3.66
C LYS A 34 -21.38 11.29 5.16
N ARG A 35 -22.32 11.68 6.02
CA ARG A 35 -22.11 11.64 7.49
C ARG A 35 -21.86 10.23 7.99
N LYS A 36 -22.64 9.26 7.51
CA LYS A 36 -22.46 7.85 7.85
C LYS A 36 -21.11 7.31 7.39
N ALA A 37 -20.63 7.70 6.20
CA ALA A 37 -19.34 7.28 5.65
C ALA A 37 -18.14 7.65 6.54
N CYS A 38 -18.23 8.76 7.28
CA CYS A 38 -17.20 9.21 8.22
C CYS A 38 -17.40 8.68 9.65
N GLN A 39 -18.50 7.95 9.92
CA GLN A 39 -18.84 7.52 11.27
C GLN A 39 -17.90 6.39 11.72
N LEU A 40 -17.26 6.62 12.86
CA LEU A 40 -16.41 5.64 13.54
C LEU A 40 -17.28 4.73 14.42
N GLY A 41 -17.18 3.42 14.23
CA GLY A 41 -17.80 2.43 15.08
C GLY A 41 -16.97 2.12 16.33
N ASP A 42 -17.47 1.21 17.16
CA ASP A 42 -16.80 0.79 18.39
C ASP A 42 -15.61 -0.14 18.13
N LYS A 43 -14.59 0.00 18.96
CA LYS A 43 -13.39 -0.84 18.93
C LYS A 43 -13.67 -2.21 19.56
N SER A 44 -13.28 -3.28 18.88
CA SER A 44 -13.47 -4.67 19.31
C SER A 44 -12.15 -5.45 19.28
N ARG A 45 -12.01 -6.48 20.12
CA ARG A 45 -10.90 -7.43 20.04
C ARG A 45 -11.12 -8.54 19.01
N PHE A 46 -12.33 -8.65 18.48
CA PHE A 46 -12.70 -9.64 17.48
C PHE A 46 -12.88 -8.98 16.13
N PRO A 47 -12.43 -9.62 15.03
CA PRO A 47 -12.65 -9.12 13.68
C PRO A 47 -14.14 -8.88 13.44
N GLN A 48 -14.47 -7.70 12.93
CA GLN A 48 -15.83 -7.32 12.57
C GLN A 48 -16.00 -7.44 11.05
N THR A 49 -17.18 -7.85 10.61
CA THR A 49 -17.55 -7.92 9.20
C THR A 49 -18.93 -7.30 9.00
N PRO A 50 -19.23 -6.81 7.78
CA PRO A 50 -20.57 -6.36 7.45
C PRO A 50 -21.59 -7.50 7.54
N GLU A 51 -22.84 -7.18 7.88
CA GLU A 51 -23.93 -8.16 8.03
C GLU A 51 -24.16 -9.00 6.76
N TRP A 52 -24.13 -8.35 5.59
CA TRP A 52 -24.28 -9.04 4.30
C TRP A 52 -23.18 -10.08 4.04
N LEU A 53 -21.98 -9.84 4.59
CA LEU A 53 -20.84 -10.74 4.47
C LEU A 53 -20.93 -11.85 5.50
N ALA A 54 -21.29 -11.53 6.75
CA ALA A 54 -21.44 -12.47 7.86
C ALA A 54 -22.38 -13.64 7.51
N ASN A 55 -23.46 -13.36 6.79
CA ASN A 55 -24.44 -14.36 6.36
C ASN A 55 -23.98 -15.20 5.14
N GLN A 56 -22.84 -14.87 4.53
CA GLN A 56 -22.35 -15.48 3.28
C GLN A 56 -20.94 -16.08 3.41
N ILE A 57 -20.30 -16.03 4.59
CA ILE A 57 -18.90 -16.45 4.80
C ILE A 57 -18.63 -17.88 4.32
N ASP A 58 -19.57 -18.81 4.52
CA ASP A 58 -19.41 -20.21 4.11
C ASP A 58 -19.66 -20.45 2.61
N LEU A 59 -20.26 -19.50 1.91
CA LEU A 59 -20.69 -19.63 0.51
C LEU A 59 -19.77 -18.90 -0.48
N VAL A 60 -18.99 -17.92 -0.01
CA VAL A 60 -18.08 -17.16 -0.88
C VAL A 60 -16.74 -17.86 -0.93
N LYS A 61 -16.46 -18.55 -2.04
CA LYS A 61 -15.08 -18.89 -2.41
C LYS A 61 -14.36 -17.60 -2.75
N PHE A 62 -13.75 -16.99 -1.74
CA PHE A 62 -12.81 -15.90 -1.92
C PHE A 62 -11.60 -16.46 -2.68
N LEU A 63 -11.59 -16.31 -3.99
CA LEU A 63 -10.41 -16.65 -4.79
C LEU A 63 -9.44 -15.48 -4.64
N PRO A 64 -8.33 -15.61 -3.88
CA PRO A 64 -7.29 -14.62 -3.96
C PRO A 64 -6.84 -14.55 -5.42
N SER A 65 -6.61 -13.33 -5.92
CA SER A 65 -5.97 -13.15 -7.23
C SER A 65 -4.73 -14.07 -7.31
N LYS A 66 -4.64 -14.86 -8.39
CA LYS A 66 -3.48 -15.77 -8.62
C LYS A 66 -2.16 -15.00 -8.64
N ASP A 67 -2.21 -13.73 -9.03
CA ASP A 67 -1.10 -12.78 -8.92
C ASP A 67 -1.25 -12.02 -7.58
N ARG A 68 -0.56 -12.47 -6.52
CA ARG A 68 -0.57 -11.77 -5.24
C ARG A 68 0.17 -10.44 -5.38
N ASN A 69 -0.57 -9.34 -5.42
CA ASN A 69 0.02 -8.02 -5.35
C ASN A 69 0.63 -7.83 -3.94
N PRO A 70 1.89 -7.36 -3.82
CA PRO A 70 2.52 -7.24 -2.52
C PRO A 70 1.86 -6.17 -1.64
N PHE A 71 1.07 -5.23 -2.18
CA PHE A 71 0.55 -4.07 -1.45
C PHE A 71 -0.92 -4.19 -1.03
N PHE A 72 -1.75 -4.91 -1.79
CA PHE A 72 -3.17 -5.11 -1.50
C PHE A 72 -3.63 -6.50 -1.96
N GLU A 73 -4.63 -7.04 -1.27
CA GLU A 73 -5.32 -8.26 -1.67
C GLU A 73 -6.74 -7.94 -2.12
N VAL A 74 -7.12 -8.53 -3.24
CA VAL A 74 -8.46 -8.42 -3.80
C VAL A 74 -9.17 -9.75 -3.69
N TYR A 75 -10.41 -9.67 -3.26
CA TYR A 75 -11.32 -10.79 -3.23
C TYR A 75 -12.52 -10.50 -4.10
N THR A 76 -12.87 -11.47 -4.93
CA THR A 76 -13.98 -11.39 -5.88
C THR A 76 -15.12 -12.29 -5.43
N LYS A 77 -16.34 -11.92 -5.83
CA LYS A 77 -17.53 -12.75 -5.67
C LYS A 77 -17.85 -13.41 -7.01
N ASP A 78 -18.13 -14.70 -7.02
CA ASP A 78 -18.79 -15.35 -8.15
C ASP A 78 -20.24 -14.83 -8.19
N VAL A 79 -20.49 -13.84 -9.05
CA VAL A 79 -21.82 -13.26 -9.19
C VAL A 79 -22.59 -14.06 -10.23
N SER A 80 -23.82 -14.50 -9.88
CA SER A 80 -24.73 -15.17 -10.80
C SER A 80 -24.92 -14.37 -12.10
N PRO A 81 -24.92 -15.02 -13.28
CA PRO A 81 -25.14 -14.37 -14.58
C PRO A 81 -26.43 -13.54 -14.66
N VAL A 82 -27.43 -13.88 -13.85
CA VAL A 82 -28.73 -13.16 -13.78
C VAL A 82 -28.54 -11.75 -13.23
N PHE A 83 -27.64 -11.53 -12.28
CA PHE A 83 -27.35 -10.21 -11.71
C PHE A 83 -26.62 -9.32 -12.74
N TYR A 84 -25.76 -9.92 -13.57
CA TYR A 84 -25.10 -9.25 -14.69
C TYR A 84 -26.09 -8.80 -15.77
N ALA A 85 -27.07 -9.64 -16.11
CA ALA A 85 -28.05 -9.35 -17.15
C ALA A 85 -28.99 -8.18 -16.78
N VAL A 86 -29.37 -8.07 -15.51
CA VAL A 86 -30.28 -7.01 -15.01
C VAL A 86 -29.60 -5.63 -14.95
N HIS A 87 -28.29 -5.58 -14.77
CA HIS A 87 -27.55 -4.33 -14.56
C HIS A 87 -26.67 -3.87 -15.75
N ASN A 88 -26.70 -4.59 -16.88
CA ASN A 88 -25.98 -4.24 -18.11
C ASN A 88 -26.42 -2.91 -18.76
N GLY A 89 -27.48 -2.25 -18.27
CA GLY A 89 -27.92 -0.94 -18.75
C GLY A 89 -26.99 0.22 -18.38
N SER A 90 -26.09 0.06 -17.40
CA SER A 90 -25.12 1.09 -17.01
C SER A 90 -23.72 0.50 -16.80
N ASN A 91 -22.84 0.62 -17.81
CA ASN A 91 -21.41 0.30 -17.73
C ASN A 91 -20.61 1.19 -16.74
N LYS A 92 -21.28 1.89 -15.81
CA LYS A 92 -20.67 2.78 -14.83
C LYS A 92 -20.59 2.03 -13.50
N ARG A 93 -19.38 1.61 -13.13
CA ARG A 93 -19.03 1.07 -11.80
C ARG A 93 -18.26 2.14 -11.02
N PRO A 94 -18.94 3.15 -10.44
CA PRO A 94 -18.28 4.33 -9.92
C PRO A 94 -17.43 4.02 -8.69
N THR A 95 -17.84 3.07 -7.85
CA THR A 95 -17.08 2.66 -6.66
C THR A 95 -15.76 1.97 -7.02
N ILE A 96 -15.74 1.03 -7.98
CA ILE A 96 -14.48 0.39 -8.41
C ILE A 96 -13.53 1.41 -9.06
N LYS A 97 -14.04 2.34 -9.86
CA LYS A 97 -13.23 3.44 -10.43
C LYS A 97 -12.65 4.33 -9.34
N MET A 98 -13.44 4.65 -8.32
CA MET A 98 -12.99 5.42 -7.17
C MET A 98 -11.90 4.67 -6.40
N MET A 99 -12.09 3.38 -6.12
CA MET A 99 -11.08 2.56 -5.42
C MET A 99 -9.79 2.42 -6.22
N ARG A 100 -9.89 2.26 -7.55
CA ARG A 100 -8.73 2.26 -8.45
C ARG A 100 -7.93 3.54 -8.29
N LYS A 101 -8.58 4.70 -8.43
CA LYS A 101 -7.94 6.01 -8.27
C LYS A 101 -7.30 6.17 -6.89
N PHE A 102 -7.99 5.76 -5.83
CA PHE A 102 -7.45 5.81 -4.47
C PHE A 102 -6.18 4.95 -4.33
N LEU A 103 -6.19 3.72 -4.84
CA LEU A 103 -5.03 2.83 -4.78
C LEU A 103 -3.87 3.35 -5.64
N GLU A 104 -4.15 3.88 -6.84
CA GLU A 104 -3.12 4.48 -7.70
C GLU A 104 -2.45 5.68 -7.03
N GLU A 105 -3.24 6.54 -6.39
CA GLU A 105 -2.74 7.68 -5.62
C GLU A 105 -1.95 7.24 -4.37
N TYR A 106 -2.40 6.19 -3.68
CA TYR A 106 -1.73 5.65 -2.49
C TYR A 106 -0.42 4.93 -2.84
N LEU A 107 -0.40 4.19 -3.95
CA LEU A 107 0.73 3.36 -4.35
C LEU A 107 1.73 4.07 -5.27
N GLY A 108 1.31 5.15 -5.94
CA GLY A 108 2.15 5.92 -6.85
C GLY A 108 2.37 5.26 -8.22
N PHE A 109 1.52 4.32 -8.63
CA PHE A 109 1.57 3.69 -9.96
C PHE A 109 0.17 3.36 -10.50
N GLU A 110 0.05 3.24 -11.82
CA GLU A 110 -1.22 2.94 -12.51
C GLU A 110 -1.60 1.46 -12.39
N LEU A 111 -2.87 1.19 -12.06
CA LEU A 111 -3.38 -0.17 -11.88
C LEU A 111 -4.04 -0.68 -13.16
N LYS A 112 -3.67 -1.89 -13.58
CA LYS A 112 -4.30 -2.53 -14.73
C LYS A 112 -5.68 -3.08 -14.35
N PRO A 113 -6.62 -3.25 -15.31
CA PRO A 113 -7.93 -3.83 -15.04
C PRO A 113 -7.88 -5.20 -14.36
N LYS A 114 -6.84 -5.99 -14.63
CA LYS A 114 -6.62 -7.30 -14.00
C LYS A 114 -6.27 -7.23 -12.51
N ASP A 115 -5.65 -6.13 -12.06
CA ASP A 115 -5.17 -5.99 -10.67
C ASP A 115 -6.32 -5.65 -9.72
N LEU A 116 -7.35 -4.97 -10.25
CA LEU A 116 -8.60 -4.67 -9.55
C LEU A 116 -9.79 -4.98 -10.48
N PRO A 117 -10.24 -6.25 -10.53
CA PRO A 117 -11.36 -6.66 -11.36
C PRO A 117 -12.65 -5.96 -10.95
N ASP A 118 -13.55 -5.79 -11.90
CA ASP A 118 -14.83 -5.15 -11.64
C ASP A 118 -15.79 -5.98 -10.75
N THR A 119 -15.44 -7.24 -10.46
CA THR A 119 -16.13 -8.17 -9.53
C THR A 119 -15.61 -8.10 -8.09
N THR A 120 -14.70 -7.17 -7.83
CA THR A 120 -14.12 -6.97 -6.49
C THR A 120 -15.20 -6.66 -5.48
N CYS A 121 -15.24 -7.44 -4.40
CA CYS A 121 -16.13 -7.23 -3.26
C CYS A 121 -15.38 -6.91 -1.97
N ILE A 122 -14.08 -7.24 -1.87
CA ILE A 122 -13.24 -6.89 -0.73
C ILE A 122 -11.85 -6.47 -1.21
N ILE A 123 -11.33 -5.39 -0.63
CA ILE A 123 -9.96 -4.92 -0.86
C ILE A 123 -9.28 -4.82 0.51
N SER A 124 -8.26 -5.62 0.77
CA SER A 124 -7.43 -5.50 1.98
C SER A 124 -6.11 -4.81 1.64
N ILE A 125 -5.78 -3.73 2.34
CA ILE A 125 -4.59 -2.91 2.12
C ILE A 125 -3.77 -2.93 3.40
N ARG A 126 -2.54 -3.43 3.32
CA ARG A 126 -1.66 -3.54 4.48
C ARG A 126 -0.74 -2.32 4.59
N LYS A 127 -0.31 -2.02 5.81
CA LYS A 127 0.85 -1.17 6.07
C LYS A 127 2.17 -1.93 5.82
N ARG A 128 3.26 -1.19 5.61
CA ARG A 128 4.56 -1.72 5.15
C ARG A 128 5.10 -2.86 6.02
N ASN A 129 4.96 -2.76 7.33
CA ASN A 129 5.53 -3.70 8.32
C ASN A 129 4.60 -4.85 8.70
N PHE A 130 3.48 -4.98 7.99
CA PHE A 130 2.54 -6.07 8.13
C PHE A 130 2.50 -6.90 6.84
N LYS A 131 2.05 -8.14 6.96
CA LYS A 131 1.70 -9.06 5.86
C LYS A 131 0.23 -9.44 6.00
N PHE A 132 -0.37 -9.91 4.91
CA PHE A 132 -1.72 -10.45 4.95
C PHE A 132 -1.76 -11.75 5.75
N GLY A 133 -2.84 -11.93 6.52
CA GLY A 133 -3.16 -13.15 7.21
C GLY A 133 -3.89 -14.15 6.31
N SER A 134 -4.67 -15.03 6.93
CA SER A 134 -5.43 -16.07 6.24
C SER A 134 -6.80 -15.59 5.76
N ARG A 135 -7.31 -14.50 6.35
CA ARG A 135 -8.65 -13.96 6.10
C ARG A 135 -8.58 -12.47 5.72
N PRO A 136 -9.57 -11.95 4.98
CA PRO A 136 -9.67 -10.52 4.74
C PRO A 136 -9.71 -9.74 6.06
N GLY A 137 -8.93 -8.67 6.18
CA GLY A 137 -8.81 -7.88 7.41
C GLY A 137 -7.89 -8.48 8.47
N GLU A 138 -7.30 -9.65 8.23
CA GLU A 138 -6.25 -10.19 9.07
C GLU A 138 -4.88 -9.69 8.60
N PHE A 139 -4.15 -9.05 9.51
CA PHE A 139 -2.79 -8.58 9.27
C PHE A 139 -1.86 -9.15 10.32
N LEU A 140 -0.66 -9.52 9.91
CA LEU A 140 0.35 -10.10 10.80
C LEU A 140 1.62 -9.27 10.75
N PRO A 141 2.31 -9.01 11.87
CA PRO A 141 3.60 -8.34 11.83
C PRO A 141 4.61 -9.18 11.02
N LYS A 142 5.36 -8.56 10.11
CA LYS A 142 6.36 -9.27 9.30
C LYS A 142 7.48 -9.88 10.13
N HIS A 143 7.89 -9.18 11.20
CA HIS A 143 9.09 -9.51 12.00
C HIS A 143 8.78 -10.19 13.33
N GLY A 144 7.61 -10.82 13.42
CA GLY A 144 7.17 -11.53 14.61
C GLY A 144 6.42 -10.66 15.61
N TRP A 145 5.95 -11.32 16.65
CA TRP A 145 5.09 -10.75 17.68
C TRP A 145 5.94 -10.10 18.77
N THR A 146 5.45 -8.98 19.29
CA THR A 146 5.94 -8.46 20.57
C THR A 146 5.18 -9.12 21.71
N GLU A 147 5.85 -9.33 22.85
CA GLU A 147 5.17 -9.80 24.06
C GLU A 147 4.01 -8.88 24.43
N ASN A 148 2.89 -9.49 24.85
CA ASN A 148 1.64 -8.81 25.21
C ASN A 148 1.05 -7.93 24.08
N SER A 149 1.40 -8.19 22.82
CA SER A 149 0.75 -7.55 21.68
C SER A 149 -0.57 -8.22 21.31
N TYR A 150 -1.51 -7.43 20.79
CA TYR A 150 -2.82 -7.91 20.36
C TYR A 150 -3.42 -6.99 19.30
N PHE A 151 -4.47 -7.45 18.65
CA PHE A 151 -5.18 -6.68 17.63
C PHE A 151 -6.49 -6.10 18.16
N ILE A 152 -6.84 -4.91 17.65
CA ILE A 152 -8.13 -4.26 17.83
C ILE A 152 -8.68 -3.92 16.44
N TYR A 153 -9.98 -4.07 16.27
CA TYR A 153 -10.70 -3.86 15.03
C TYR A 153 -11.74 -2.75 15.21
N GLN A 154 -11.90 -1.90 14.20
CA GLN A 154 -12.89 -0.83 14.23
C GLN A 154 -13.54 -0.70 12.85
N MET A 155 -14.86 -0.88 12.79
CA MET A 155 -15.61 -0.59 11.57
C MET A 155 -15.87 0.91 11.43
N VAL A 156 -15.88 1.36 10.18
CA VAL A 156 -16.07 2.74 9.76
C VAL A 156 -17.02 2.77 8.59
N GLY A 157 -17.82 3.82 8.51
CA GLY A 157 -18.57 4.13 7.30
C GLY A 157 -19.78 3.22 7.09
N ASP A 158 -20.65 3.04 8.10
CA ASP A 158 -21.79 2.10 8.03
C ASP A 158 -21.35 0.66 7.72
N SER A 159 -20.33 0.20 8.45
CA SER A 159 -19.72 -1.13 8.28
C SER A 159 -19.12 -1.38 6.89
N ARG A 160 -18.55 -0.35 6.23
CA ARG A 160 -17.94 -0.47 4.89
C ARG A 160 -16.43 -0.55 4.90
N VAL A 161 -15.76 -0.05 5.94
CA VAL A 161 -14.30 -0.09 6.06
C VAL A 161 -13.93 -0.63 7.44
N LEU A 162 -13.10 -1.66 7.50
CA LEU A 162 -12.48 -2.16 8.73
C LEU A 162 -11.07 -1.59 8.86
N ILE A 163 -10.80 -0.92 9.97
CA ILE A 163 -9.46 -0.53 10.37
C ILE A 163 -8.96 -1.56 11.38
N THR A 164 -7.76 -2.11 11.13
CA THR A 164 -7.11 -3.03 12.04
C THR A 164 -5.93 -2.36 12.71
N PHE A 165 -5.96 -2.31 14.03
CA PHE A 165 -4.92 -1.77 14.89
C PHE A 165 -4.13 -2.90 15.54
N TYR A 166 -2.82 -2.81 15.50
CA TYR A 166 -1.89 -3.63 16.27
C TYR A 166 -1.43 -2.86 17.49
N ILE A 167 -1.74 -3.37 18.68
CA ILE A 167 -1.31 -2.79 19.95
C ILE A 167 -0.02 -3.45 20.38
N ALA A 168 1.05 -2.69 20.51
CA ALA A 168 2.33 -3.16 21.03
C ALA A 168 2.87 -2.19 22.08
N ARG A 169 3.19 -2.72 23.26
CA ARG A 169 3.75 -1.95 24.40
C ARG A 169 2.90 -0.71 24.77
N GLY A 170 1.58 -0.84 24.67
CA GLY A 170 0.63 0.25 24.97
C GLY A 170 0.41 1.26 23.85
N THR A 171 1.13 1.16 22.73
CA THR A 171 0.94 2.03 21.56
C THR A 171 0.09 1.33 20.50
N SER A 172 -0.85 2.07 19.92
CA SER A 172 -1.72 1.61 18.83
C SER A 172 -1.13 1.98 17.48
N TYR A 173 -0.95 0.99 16.61
CA TYR A 173 -0.45 1.17 15.25
C TYR A 173 -1.47 0.68 14.24
N VAL A 174 -1.70 1.40 13.15
CA VAL A 174 -2.54 0.89 12.06
C VAL A 174 -1.78 -0.22 11.33
N ALA A 175 -2.36 -1.42 11.32
CA ALA A 175 -1.82 -2.57 10.59
C ALA A 175 -2.27 -2.60 9.13
N GLY A 176 -3.47 -2.10 8.86
CA GLY A 176 -4.06 -2.01 7.53
C GLY A 176 -5.53 -1.66 7.59
N ILE A 177 -6.12 -1.50 6.40
CA ILE A 177 -7.56 -1.29 6.23
C ILE A 177 -8.13 -2.35 5.28
N THR A 178 -9.39 -2.70 5.48
CA THR A 178 -10.14 -3.59 4.60
C THR A 178 -11.44 -2.93 4.19
N VAL A 179 -11.64 -2.79 2.89
CA VAL A 179 -12.80 -2.14 2.29
C VAL A 179 -13.76 -3.21 1.78
N PHE A 180 -15.02 -3.10 2.20
CA PHE A 180 -16.10 -4.00 1.83
C PHE A 180 -17.03 -3.31 0.81
N ILE A 181 -17.19 -3.95 -0.34
CA ILE A 181 -18.01 -3.48 -1.46
C ILE A 181 -19.10 -4.52 -1.68
N GLU A 182 -20.29 -4.24 -1.17
CA GLU A 182 -21.45 -5.13 -1.31
C GLU A 182 -21.92 -5.18 -2.77
N ASN A 183 -22.02 -4.02 -3.42
CA ASN A 183 -22.34 -3.92 -4.84
C ASN A 183 -21.42 -2.91 -5.57
N PRO A 184 -20.69 -3.32 -6.64
CA PRO A 184 -19.83 -2.44 -7.44
C PRO A 184 -20.52 -1.22 -8.08
N LEU A 185 -21.86 -1.25 -8.17
CA LEU A 185 -22.69 -0.18 -8.73
C LEU A 185 -23.12 0.86 -7.69
N GLU A 186 -22.78 0.67 -6.41
CA GLU A 186 -23.07 1.62 -5.34
C GLU A 186 -22.46 3.00 -5.61
N GLU A 187 -23.11 4.04 -5.07
CA GLU A 187 -22.59 5.41 -5.11
C GLU A 187 -21.29 5.54 -4.29
N THR A 188 -20.37 6.37 -4.76
CA THR A 188 -19.08 6.63 -4.09
C THR A 188 -19.22 7.32 -2.74
N VAL A 189 -20.36 7.94 -2.47
CA VAL A 189 -20.64 8.71 -1.24
C VAL A 189 -20.60 7.86 0.04
N HIS A 190 -20.62 6.53 -0.07
CA HIS A 190 -20.53 5.61 1.06
C HIS A 190 -19.11 5.42 1.60
N TYR A 191 -18.09 5.92 0.91
CA TYR A 191 -16.69 5.75 1.30
C TYR A 191 -16.00 7.11 1.43
N ASP A 192 -15.26 7.28 2.52
CA ASP A 192 -14.43 8.47 2.74
C ASP A 192 -12.97 8.17 2.37
N MET A 193 -12.56 8.62 1.18
CA MET A 193 -11.18 8.49 0.70
C MET A 193 -10.18 9.25 1.55
N ASN A 194 -10.56 10.40 2.11
CA ASN A 194 -9.65 11.21 2.90
C ASN A 194 -9.36 10.50 4.22
N LEU A 195 -10.39 9.94 4.86
CA LEU A 195 -10.23 9.13 6.06
C LEU A 195 -9.36 7.89 5.81
N MET A 196 -9.60 7.17 4.70
CA MET A 196 -8.78 6.01 4.34
C MET A 196 -7.30 6.41 4.13
N LYS A 197 -7.05 7.54 3.46
CA LYS A 197 -5.70 8.08 3.27
C LYS A 197 -5.06 8.49 4.58
N GLU A 198 -5.79 9.20 5.45
CA GLU A 198 -5.30 9.64 6.76
C GLU A 198 -4.85 8.45 7.60
N MET A 199 -5.67 7.40 7.68
CA MET A 199 -5.37 6.17 8.42
C MET A 199 -4.16 5.40 7.84
N LEU A 200 -3.96 5.44 6.52
CA LEU A 200 -2.84 4.76 5.88
C LEU A 200 -1.54 5.58 5.87
N LEU A 201 -1.62 6.91 5.71
CA LEU A 201 -0.46 7.76 5.47
C LEU A 201 0.03 8.51 6.71
N ASN A 202 -0.89 9.00 7.55
CA ASN A 202 -0.54 9.91 8.65
C ASN A 202 -0.22 9.15 9.94
N GLU A 203 -0.80 7.96 10.11
CA GLU A 203 -0.59 7.12 11.28
C GLU A 203 0.83 6.54 11.33
N GLN A 204 1.40 6.47 12.53
CA GLN A 204 2.76 5.98 12.72
C GLN A 204 2.88 4.51 12.31
N ASP A 205 3.95 4.18 11.57
CA ASP A 205 4.27 2.79 11.25
C ASP A 205 4.83 2.05 12.47
N TYR A 206 4.38 0.81 12.66
CA TYR A 206 4.92 -0.07 13.69
C TYR A 206 6.31 -0.60 13.32
N TRP A 207 7.28 -0.54 14.24
CA TRP A 207 8.64 -1.04 14.04
C TRP A 207 9.04 -2.05 15.12
N HIS A 208 9.34 -3.29 14.72
CA HIS A 208 9.79 -4.34 15.64
C HIS A 208 11.27 -4.14 16.00
N LYS A 209 11.59 -3.83 17.26
CA LYS A 209 12.96 -3.44 17.66
C LYS A 209 13.93 -4.61 17.87
N THR A 210 13.45 -5.83 18.13
CA THR A 210 14.28 -6.92 18.67
C THR A 210 14.64 -8.04 17.68
N ASN A 211 14.08 -8.04 16.46
CA ASN A 211 14.24 -9.13 15.47
C ASN A 211 14.73 -8.61 14.11
N LEU A 212 15.46 -7.50 14.11
CA LEU A 212 16.01 -6.91 12.89
C LEU A 212 17.30 -7.63 12.54
N LYS A 213 17.41 -8.12 11.31
CA LYS A 213 18.69 -8.65 10.82
C LYS A 213 19.63 -7.49 10.52
N ASN A 214 20.93 -7.76 10.52
CA ASN A 214 21.88 -6.78 10.01
C ASN A 214 21.64 -6.53 8.52
N GLU A 215 21.90 -5.29 8.09
CA GLU A 215 21.87 -4.91 6.69
C GLU A 215 22.91 -5.73 5.92
N MET A 216 22.54 -6.22 4.74
CA MET A 216 23.40 -7.05 3.91
C MET A 216 23.50 -6.45 2.51
N MET A 217 24.67 -6.60 1.89
CA MET A 217 24.91 -6.22 0.51
C MET A 217 25.53 -7.42 -0.21
N ASP A 218 24.84 -7.91 -1.23
CA ASP A 218 25.28 -9.00 -2.08
C ASP A 218 25.47 -8.50 -3.51
N LEU A 219 26.57 -8.91 -4.15
CA LEU A 219 26.73 -8.77 -5.59
C LEU A 219 25.99 -9.91 -6.28
N VAL A 220 25.07 -9.55 -7.17
CA VAL A 220 24.21 -10.50 -7.89
C VAL A 220 24.31 -10.27 -9.39
N LYS A 221 23.99 -11.29 -10.19
CA LYS A 221 23.83 -11.17 -11.65
C LYS A 221 22.37 -11.38 -12.02
N ARG A 222 21.83 -10.52 -12.88
CA ARG A 222 20.49 -10.71 -13.44
C ARG A 222 20.48 -11.93 -14.36
N LYS A 223 19.52 -12.85 -14.15
CA LYS A 223 19.46 -14.13 -14.90
C LYS A 223 19.39 -13.96 -16.42
N ASN A 224 18.73 -12.90 -16.90
CA ASN A 224 18.44 -12.74 -18.32
C ASN A 224 19.64 -12.30 -19.16
N ASP A 225 20.51 -11.46 -18.61
CA ASP A 225 21.60 -10.82 -19.36
C ASP A 225 22.95 -10.82 -18.63
N GLY A 226 23.00 -11.33 -17.41
CA GLY A 226 24.24 -11.48 -16.65
C GLY A 226 24.83 -10.16 -16.14
N ILE A 227 24.10 -9.04 -16.25
CA ILE A 227 24.58 -7.73 -15.79
C ILE A 227 24.80 -7.79 -14.27
N PRO A 228 25.98 -7.37 -13.76
CA PRO A 228 26.25 -7.30 -12.34
C PRO A 228 25.41 -6.19 -11.70
N MET A 229 24.78 -6.51 -10.58
CA MET A 229 23.93 -5.61 -9.80
C MET A 229 24.22 -5.77 -8.32
N ILE A 230 23.80 -4.78 -7.54
CA ILE A 230 23.89 -4.84 -6.09
C ILE A 230 22.51 -5.11 -5.52
N LEU A 231 22.41 -6.19 -4.73
CA LEU A 231 21.25 -6.48 -3.91
C LEU A 231 21.55 -6.04 -2.48
N THR A 232 20.86 -5.03 -1.99
CA THR A 232 20.88 -4.70 -0.57
C THR A 232 19.63 -5.22 0.12
N ASN A 233 19.80 -5.91 1.23
CA ASN A 233 18.72 -6.17 2.16
C ASN A 233 18.85 -5.20 3.32
N ASN A 234 17.82 -4.37 3.52
CA ASN A 234 17.76 -3.57 4.73
C ASN A 234 17.56 -4.47 5.96
N ARG A 235 17.61 -3.89 7.16
CA ARG A 235 17.40 -4.61 8.42
C ARG A 235 16.05 -5.34 8.55
N TYR A 236 15.14 -5.07 7.61
CA TYR A 236 13.78 -5.62 7.48
C TYR A 236 13.67 -6.64 6.33
N GLN A 237 14.77 -7.08 5.72
CA GLN A 237 14.77 -7.99 4.56
C GLN A 237 13.94 -7.45 3.39
N GLU A 238 13.88 -6.14 3.20
CA GLU A 238 13.35 -5.57 1.96
C GLU A 238 14.51 -5.48 0.97
N PRO A 239 14.52 -6.36 -0.04
CA PRO A 239 15.55 -6.35 -1.07
C PRO A 239 15.37 -5.11 -1.92
N THR A 240 16.48 -4.42 -2.15
CA THR A 240 16.57 -3.32 -3.08
C THR A 240 17.67 -3.64 -4.07
N VAL A 241 17.34 -3.58 -5.36
CA VAL A 241 18.28 -3.82 -6.43
C VAL A 241 18.76 -2.49 -6.96
N TRP A 242 20.07 -2.35 -7.05
CA TRP A 242 20.74 -1.17 -7.55
C TRP A 242 21.49 -1.51 -8.82
N ASN A 243 21.20 -0.74 -9.86
CA ASN A 243 22.06 -0.68 -11.04
C ASN A 243 23.08 0.43 -10.83
N TYR A 244 24.34 0.19 -11.15
CA TYR A 244 25.32 1.26 -11.20
C TYR A 244 25.34 1.82 -12.62
N ASP A 245 24.84 3.04 -12.76
CA ASP A 245 24.97 3.81 -13.99
C ASP A 245 26.44 4.28 -14.09
N LEU A 246 27.18 3.63 -14.98
CA LEU A 246 28.60 3.89 -15.24
C LEU A 246 28.86 5.27 -15.84
N GLU A 247 27.95 5.77 -16.69
CA GLU A 247 28.11 7.06 -17.36
C GLU A 247 28.00 8.19 -16.35
N ASN A 248 26.99 8.11 -15.50
CA ASN A 248 26.73 9.13 -14.48
C ASN A 248 27.37 8.80 -13.11
N LYS A 249 28.07 7.66 -13.01
CA LYS A 249 28.73 7.15 -11.80
C LYS A 249 27.83 7.12 -10.56
N ARG A 250 26.57 6.76 -10.74
CA ARG A 250 25.53 6.80 -9.70
C ARG A 250 24.79 5.47 -9.58
N PHE A 251 24.27 5.19 -8.40
CA PHE A 251 23.37 4.06 -8.21
C PHE A 251 21.92 4.46 -8.51
N GLU A 252 21.30 3.72 -9.43
CA GLU A 252 19.88 3.85 -9.76
C GLU A 252 19.09 2.70 -9.14
N ASN A 253 18.00 3.06 -8.49
CA ASN A 253 17.10 2.11 -7.87
C ASN A 253 16.17 1.49 -8.91
N LEU A 254 16.21 0.17 -9.06
CA LEU A 254 15.26 -0.56 -9.90
C LEU A 254 14.06 -0.97 -9.05
N VAL A 255 13.01 -0.14 -9.07
CA VAL A 255 11.75 -0.40 -8.34
C VAL A 255 11.03 -1.61 -8.95
N ASN A 256 10.48 -2.50 -8.12
CA ASN A 256 9.63 -3.64 -8.50
C ASN A 256 10.28 -4.80 -9.28
N GLN A 257 11.47 -5.26 -8.88
CA GLN A 257 12.02 -6.51 -9.43
C GLN A 257 11.95 -7.66 -8.42
N ASN A 258 11.65 -8.87 -8.91
CA ASN A 258 11.60 -10.08 -8.09
C ASN A 258 13.03 -10.50 -7.71
N PRO A 259 13.40 -10.56 -6.41
CA PRO A 259 14.73 -10.97 -5.97
C PRO A 259 15.15 -12.37 -6.45
N GLU A 260 14.18 -13.23 -6.78
CA GLU A 260 14.43 -14.56 -7.31
C GLU A 260 14.97 -14.56 -8.75
N GLU A 261 14.92 -13.42 -9.46
CA GLU A 261 15.46 -13.26 -10.81
C GLU A 261 16.98 -13.05 -10.84
N TYR A 262 17.64 -13.05 -9.69
CA TYR A 262 19.06 -12.81 -9.56
C TYR A 262 19.78 -14.00 -8.96
N LEU A 263 21.01 -14.23 -9.45
CA LEU A 263 21.91 -15.25 -8.94
C LEU A 263 23.02 -14.59 -8.12
N LEU A 264 23.29 -15.14 -6.94
CA LEU A 264 24.43 -14.72 -6.13
C LEU A 264 25.73 -14.97 -6.88
N HIS A 265 26.62 -13.98 -6.87
CA HIS A 265 27.96 -14.14 -7.42
C HIS A 265 28.85 -14.83 -6.37
N GLU A 266 29.07 -16.15 -6.50
CA GLU A 266 29.73 -16.95 -5.46
C GLU A 266 31.20 -16.53 -5.18
N ASP A 267 31.92 -16.07 -6.21
CA ASP A 267 33.38 -15.81 -6.12
C ASP A 267 33.80 -14.53 -5.36
N GLN A 268 32.87 -13.64 -4.97
CA GLN A 268 33.21 -12.34 -4.35
C GLN A 268 32.68 -12.12 -2.93
N LYS A 269 32.14 -13.17 -2.28
CA LYS A 269 31.63 -13.13 -0.90
C LYS A 269 32.68 -12.70 0.15
N THR A 270 33.96 -12.68 -0.20
CA THR A 270 35.09 -12.29 0.64
C THR A 270 35.47 -10.82 0.50
N GLU A 271 35.27 -10.19 -0.67
CA GLU A 271 35.59 -8.77 -0.88
C GLU A 271 34.43 -7.84 -0.48
N SER A 272 33.18 -8.30 -0.58
CA SER A 272 31.98 -7.51 -0.26
C SER A 272 31.70 -7.33 1.23
N ARG A 273 32.26 -8.17 2.11
CA ARG A 273 31.99 -8.12 3.57
C ARG A 273 32.33 -6.79 4.24
N ASN A 274 33.26 -6.05 3.65
CA ASN A 274 33.73 -4.78 4.19
C ASN A 274 33.19 -3.59 3.38
N LEU A 275 32.25 -3.81 2.46
CA LEU A 275 31.63 -2.78 1.63
C LEU A 275 30.21 -2.50 2.12
N SER A 276 29.86 -1.23 2.25
CA SER A 276 28.53 -0.75 2.63
C SER A 276 28.11 0.39 1.69
N LEU A 277 26.82 0.48 1.34
CA LEU A 277 26.32 1.67 0.64
C LEU A 277 25.98 2.74 1.68
N LYS A 278 26.58 3.91 1.56
CA LYS A 278 26.27 5.08 2.40
C LYS A 278 26.08 6.30 1.53
N PHE A 279 25.27 7.22 2.01
CA PHE A 279 25.15 8.53 1.40
C PHE A 279 26.40 9.36 1.71
N CYS A 280 27.04 9.91 0.68
CA CYS A 280 28.16 10.83 0.85
C CYS A 280 27.66 12.27 0.79
N GLU A 281 27.67 12.98 1.91
CA GLU A 281 27.20 14.37 1.97
C GLU A 281 27.98 15.31 1.04
N LYS A 282 29.31 15.12 0.91
CA LYS A 282 30.16 15.92 0.01
C LYS A 282 29.76 15.78 -1.46
N ARG A 283 29.25 14.61 -1.86
CA ARG A 283 28.85 14.32 -3.25
C ARG A 283 27.34 14.38 -3.47
N ASN A 284 26.55 14.45 -2.40
CA ASN A 284 25.09 14.41 -2.43
C ASN A 284 24.54 13.16 -3.14
N GLU A 285 25.24 12.03 -3.04
CA GLU A 285 24.95 10.79 -3.77
C GLU A 285 25.23 9.55 -2.91
N ILE A 286 24.58 8.43 -3.24
CA ILE A 286 24.85 7.12 -2.62
C ILE A 286 26.17 6.58 -3.20
N MET A 287 27.13 6.31 -2.32
CA MET A 287 28.45 5.77 -2.66
C MET A 287 28.63 4.41 -1.99
N MET A 288 29.42 3.55 -2.63
CA MET A 288 29.94 2.36 -1.95
C MET A 288 31.13 2.76 -1.09
N ILE A 289 31.16 2.29 0.15
CA ILE A 289 32.16 2.64 1.16
C ILE A 289 32.76 1.36 1.72
N SER A 290 34.08 1.25 1.62
CA SER A 290 34.88 0.22 2.26
C SER A 290 35.32 0.66 3.65
N ASN A 291 34.97 -0.13 4.67
CA ASN A 291 35.47 0.05 6.03
C ASN A 291 36.64 -0.91 6.26
N LYS A 292 37.86 -0.38 6.32
CA LYS A 292 39.07 -1.16 6.67
C LYS A 292 39.82 -0.45 7.78
N SER A 293 40.06 -1.17 8.87
CA SER A 293 40.90 -0.71 9.99
C SER A 293 40.46 0.64 10.59
N GLY A 294 39.14 0.87 10.69
CA GLY A 294 38.59 2.11 11.26
C GLY A 294 38.50 3.29 10.29
N HIS A 295 38.94 3.12 9.03
CA HIS A 295 38.85 4.13 8.00
C HIS A 295 37.82 3.76 6.92
N SER A 296 37.03 4.74 6.50
CA SER A 296 35.99 4.63 5.48
C SER A 296 36.50 5.24 4.17
N LYS A 297 36.55 4.45 3.10
CA LYS A 297 36.96 4.90 1.75
C LYS A 297 35.88 4.63 0.74
N HIS A 298 35.66 5.52 -0.22
CA HIS A 298 34.78 5.21 -1.35
C HIS A 298 35.36 4.08 -2.18
N ALA A 299 34.54 3.13 -2.59
CA ALA A 299 34.88 2.06 -3.50
C ALA A 299 34.17 2.27 -4.83
N ILE A 300 34.90 2.20 -5.94
CA ILE A 300 34.34 2.21 -7.29
C ILE A 300 34.79 0.93 -7.99
N TRP A 301 33.86 0.27 -8.66
CA TRP A 301 34.17 -0.91 -9.45
C TRP A 301 34.91 -0.51 -10.74
N ASN A 302 36.08 -1.08 -11.00
CA ASN A 302 36.81 -0.92 -12.26
C ASN A 302 36.71 -2.20 -13.09
N GLU A 303 36.07 -2.11 -14.26
CA GLU A 303 35.85 -3.24 -15.17
C GLU A 303 37.16 -3.80 -15.78
N ASN A 304 38.14 -2.94 -16.05
CA ASN A 304 39.41 -3.32 -16.68
C ASN A 304 40.28 -4.15 -15.74
N SER A 305 40.27 -3.80 -14.45
CA SER A 305 41.05 -4.49 -13.42
C SER A 305 40.25 -5.57 -12.67
N GLN A 306 38.93 -5.64 -12.93
CA GLN A 306 37.95 -6.46 -12.19
C GLN A 306 38.10 -6.35 -10.66
N LYS A 307 38.41 -5.14 -10.17
CA LYS A 307 38.68 -4.85 -8.77
C LYS A 307 38.07 -3.52 -8.35
N PHE A 308 37.81 -3.39 -7.04
CA PHE A 308 37.41 -2.12 -6.45
C PHE A 308 38.62 -1.19 -6.28
N GLU A 309 38.51 0.00 -6.84
CA GLU A 309 39.42 1.11 -6.58
C GLU A 309 38.92 1.92 -5.39
N LEU A 310 39.83 2.23 -4.46
CA LEU A 310 39.51 2.92 -3.20
C LEU A 310 39.96 4.37 -3.25
N PHE A 311 39.05 5.28 -2.92
CA PHE A 311 39.30 6.72 -2.87
C PHE A 311 39.01 7.26 -1.48
N GLN A 312 39.89 8.13 -0.96
CA GLN A 312 39.69 8.75 0.34
C GLN A 312 38.63 9.85 0.28
N CYS A 313 37.77 9.91 1.30
CA CYS A 313 36.78 10.98 1.45
C CYS A 313 36.76 11.47 2.90
N ASP A 314 37.22 12.69 3.11
CA ASP A 314 37.37 13.30 4.45
C ASP A 314 36.05 13.37 5.24
N PHE A 315 34.90 13.41 4.54
CA PHE A 315 33.57 13.43 5.16
C PHE A 315 33.08 12.03 5.57
N CYS A 316 33.43 11.00 4.82
CA CYS A 316 32.97 9.64 5.12
C CYS A 316 33.89 8.91 6.10
N ASP A 317 35.13 9.38 6.26
CA ASP A 317 36.17 8.84 7.15
C ASP A 317 36.03 9.29 8.62
N LEU A 318 34.91 9.92 8.98
CA LEU A 318 34.59 10.33 10.36
C LEU A 318 34.01 9.14 11.16
N PRO A 319 34.30 9.04 12.48
CA PRO A 319 33.74 7.99 13.34
C PRO A 319 32.20 8.08 13.40
N GLU A 320 31.53 6.93 13.32
CA GLU A 320 30.08 6.83 13.25
C GLU A 320 29.40 7.32 14.55
N GLU A 321 28.81 8.51 14.53
CA GLU A 321 27.67 8.82 15.39
C GLU A 321 26.47 7.97 14.93
N ALA A 322 25.66 7.48 15.89
CA ALA A 322 24.61 6.49 15.63
C ALA A 322 23.79 6.84 14.37
N PRO A 323 23.75 5.94 13.37
CA PRO A 323 23.27 6.33 12.04
C PRO A 323 21.78 6.67 12.09
N PRO A 324 21.33 7.73 11.40
CA PRO A 324 19.92 7.84 11.05
C PRO A 324 19.51 6.57 10.28
N PRO A 325 18.24 6.13 10.35
CA PRO A 325 17.79 4.95 9.63
C PRO A 325 18.17 5.07 8.14
N SER A 326 18.96 4.12 7.65
CA SER A 326 19.31 4.01 6.24
C SER A 326 18.02 3.77 5.44
N TYR A 327 17.93 4.39 4.26
CA TYR A 327 16.80 4.42 3.32
C TYR A 327 15.70 5.47 3.58
N SER A 328 16.07 6.75 3.50
CA SER A 328 15.15 7.76 2.95
C SER A 328 15.09 7.62 1.42
N SER A 329 14.20 6.77 0.93
CA SER A 329 13.83 6.73 -0.49
C SER A 329 12.32 6.73 -0.64
N LEU A 330 11.70 7.83 -0.24
CA LEU A 330 10.50 8.32 -0.90
C LEU A 330 10.73 9.80 -1.18
N LYS A 331 10.77 10.15 -2.47
CA LYS A 331 10.46 11.51 -2.91
C LYS A 331 9.12 11.89 -2.28
N ARG A 332 9.14 12.72 -1.24
CA ARG A 332 8.04 13.65 -1.00
C ARG A 332 8.17 14.72 -2.05
N ASN A 333 7.57 14.49 -3.21
CA ASN A 333 7.28 15.60 -4.10
C ASN A 333 6.04 16.28 -3.55
N TRP A 334 6.22 17.56 -3.25
CA TRP A 334 5.19 18.52 -2.85
C TRP A 334 4.08 18.63 -3.89
#